data_AF-A0A2P8I4J7-F1
#
_entry.id   AF-A0A2P8I4J7-F1
#
_cell.length_a   1.000
_cell.length_b   1.000
_cell.length_c   1.000
_cell.angle_alpha   90.00
_cell.angle_beta   90.00
_cell.angle_gamma   90.00
#
_symmetry.space_group_name_H-M   'P 1'
#
loop_
_entity.id
_entity.type
_entity.pdbx_description
1 polymer ?
#
loop_
_entity_poly.entity_id
_entity_poly.type
_entity_poly.pdbx_seq_one_letter_code
_entity_poly.pdbx_strand_id
1 'polypeptide(L)'
;MRTMTLEAFADTIVPGAKRSPDDRAVAGASEGGGAVVAGAVDLLETPAAGVAEGLDSLTQMLNGHARDYAAEHGLELDEDVPPFVALAFEHRTALVARLVAPGHPEKDGWVALTLFSNMAFDTGAHMHTLDAIAAGHPGLKAMKFSKPDADGLWRFPAFTYGRPLARKHPDTTPSGNPA
;
A
#
# COMPACT_ATOMS: atom_id res chain seq x y z
N MET A 1 -4.92 -5.63 18.43
CA MET A 1 -4.74 -4.15 18.41
C MET A 1 -3.81 -3.69 17.31
N ARG A 2 -2.55 -4.19 17.24
CA ARG A 2 -1.56 -3.78 16.23
C ARG A 2 -2.08 -3.86 14.78
N THR A 3 -2.43 -5.06 14.33
CA THR A 3 -2.90 -5.32 12.97
C THR A 3 -4.05 -4.39 12.58
N MET A 4 -5.05 -4.25 13.44
CA MET A 4 -6.21 -3.38 13.20
C MET A 4 -5.83 -1.90 13.00
N THR A 5 -4.87 -1.39 13.78
CA THR A 5 -4.35 -0.02 13.61
C THR A 5 -3.55 0.12 12.32
N LEU A 6 -2.69 -0.85 11.98
CA LEU A 6 -1.91 -0.83 10.74
C LEU A 6 -2.82 -0.94 9.51
N GLU A 7 -3.84 -1.79 9.55
CA GLU A 7 -4.87 -1.89 8.51
C GLU A 7 -5.62 -0.56 8.35
N ALA A 8 -6.06 0.06 9.44
CA ALA A 8 -6.74 1.35 9.39
C ALA A 8 -5.85 2.46 8.81
N PHE A 9 -4.55 2.45 9.13
CA PHE A 9 -3.60 3.38 8.54
C PHE A 9 -3.45 3.12 7.03
N ALA A 10 -3.24 1.87 6.62
CA ALA A 10 -3.10 1.51 5.23
C ALA A 10 -4.35 1.86 4.39
N ASP A 11 -5.55 1.60 4.91
CA ASP A 11 -6.82 2.01 4.31
C ASP A 11 -6.97 3.53 4.21
N THR A 12 -6.40 4.29 5.15
CA THR A 12 -6.38 5.75 5.07
C THR A 12 -5.52 6.25 3.90
N ILE A 13 -4.47 5.51 3.51
CA ILE A 13 -3.59 5.88 2.39
C ILE A 13 -4.16 5.45 1.05
N VAL A 14 -4.52 4.18 0.91
CA VAL A 14 -5.16 3.62 -0.30
C VAL A 14 -6.46 2.93 0.11
N PRO A 15 -7.60 3.63 0.05
CA PRO A 15 -8.86 3.13 0.59
C PRO A 15 -9.41 1.96 -0.20
N GLY A 16 -10.05 1.04 0.52
CA GLY A 16 -10.73 -0.12 -0.06
C GLY A 16 -12.14 -0.33 0.47
N ALA A 17 -12.80 -1.31 -0.12
CA ALA A 17 -14.10 -1.79 0.33
C ALA A 17 -13.97 -2.55 1.65
N LYS A 18 -14.96 -2.40 2.53
CA LYS A 18 -15.03 -3.17 3.77
C LYS A 18 -15.07 -4.67 3.50
N ARG A 19 -14.45 -5.45 4.39
CA ARG A 19 -14.55 -6.92 4.37
C ARG A 19 -15.92 -7.41 4.83
N SER A 20 -16.57 -6.66 5.72
CA SER A 20 -17.92 -6.90 6.24
C SER A 20 -18.53 -5.57 6.72
N PRO A 21 -19.86 -5.50 6.97
CA PRO A 21 -20.49 -4.30 7.52
C PRO A 21 -19.85 -3.81 8.83
N ASP A 22 -19.39 -4.76 9.65
CA ASP A 22 -18.80 -4.53 10.98
C ASP A 22 -17.29 -4.26 10.93
N ASP A 23 -16.67 -4.23 9.75
CA ASP A 23 -15.25 -3.89 9.63
C ASP A 23 -15.01 -2.45 10.12
N ARG A 24 -14.23 -2.33 11.19
CA ARG A 24 -13.85 -1.06 11.80
C ARG A 24 -12.50 -0.57 11.30
N ALA A 25 -11.62 -1.49 10.87
CA ALA A 25 -10.30 -1.11 10.37
C ALA A 25 -10.42 -0.48 8.98
N VAL A 26 -11.14 -1.13 8.07
CA VAL A 26 -11.41 -0.60 6.73
C VAL A 26 -12.66 0.27 6.76
N ALA A 27 -12.54 1.53 6.36
CA ALA A 27 -13.63 2.49 6.39
C ALA A 27 -14.67 2.24 5.28
N GLY A 28 -14.25 1.68 4.15
CA GLY A 28 -15.14 1.52 2.98
C GLY A 28 -15.26 2.77 2.13
N ALA A 29 -14.26 3.66 2.13
CA ALA A 29 -14.28 4.91 1.37
C ALA A 29 -14.15 4.71 -0.16
N SER A 30 -13.90 3.48 -0.61
CA SER A 30 -13.82 3.09 -2.03
C SER A 30 -14.44 1.71 -2.24
N GLU A 31 -14.94 1.44 -3.44
CA GLU A 31 -15.54 0.14 -3.82
C GLU A 31 -14.51 -0.92 -4.25
N GLY A 32 -13.25 -0.51 -4.46
CA GLY A 32 -12.16 -1.39 -4.93
C GLY A 32 -11.39 -2.09 -3.79
N GLY A 33 -10.43 -2.95 -4.15
CA GLY A 33 -9.47 -3.48 -3.17
C GLY A 33 -8.42 -2.41 -2.85
N GLY A 34 -8.34 -1.98 -1.59
CA GLY A 34 -7.34 -0.99 -1.13
C GLY A 34 -6.03 -1.63 -0.68
N ALA A 35 -5.17 -0.85 -0.01
CA ALA A 35 -3.87 -1.32 0.49
C ALA A 35 -3.99 -2.51 1.47
N VAL A 36 -5.07 -2.58 2.25
CA VAL A 36 -5.31 -3.71 3.18
C VAL A 36 -5.46 -5.02 2.41
N VAL A 37 -6.32 -5.05 1.39
CA VAL A 37 -6.52 -6.23 0.53
C VAL A 37 -5.27 -6.51 -0.31
N ALA A 38 -4.48 -5.49 -0.62
CA ALA A 38 -3.20 -5.62 -1.30
C ALA A 38 -2.06 -6.14 -0.42
N GLY A 39 -2.31 -6.50 0.85
CA GLY A 39 -1.29 -7.09 1.72
C GLY A 39 -0.32 -6.08 2.35
N ALA A 40 -0.78 -4.87 2.70
CA ALA A 40 0.08 -3.87 3.34
C ALA A 40 0.68 -4.34 4.68
N VAL A 41 -0.09 -5.06 5.50
CA VAL A 41 0.43 -5.61 6.76
C VAL A 41 1.43 -6.73 6.49
N ASP A 42 1.13 -7.62 5.55
CA ASP A 42 2.03 -8.72 5.17
C ASP A 42 3.39 -8.18 4.69
N LEU A 43 3.38 -7.11 3.87
CA LEU A 43 4.59 -6.43 3.43
C LEU A 43 5.41 -5.88 4.60
N LEU A 44 4.77 -5.20 5.55
CA LEU A 44 5.43 -4.63 6.73
C LEU A 44 6.07 -5.69 7.63
N GLU A 45 5.51 -6.90 7.66
CA GLU A 45 6.03 -8.02 8.46
C GLU A 45 7.17 -8.78 7.78
N THR A 46 7.48 -8.49 6.51
CA THR A 46 8.63 -9.10 5.83
C THR A 46 9.96 -8.59 6.40
N PRO A 47 11.00 -9.45 6.54
CA PRO A 47 12.33 -9.00 6.94
C PRO A 47 12.92 -7.93 5.99
N ALA A 48 12.59 -8.02 4.70
CA ALA A 48 13.06 -7.09 3.67
C ALA A 48 12.51 -5.66 3.86
N ALA A 49 11.36 -5.50 4.51
CA ALA A 49 10.83 -4.18 4.84
C ALA A 49 11.67 -3.47 5.92
N GLY A 50 12.39 -4.22 6.76
CA GLY A 50 13.32 -3.65 7.76
C GLY A 50 12.65 -2.86 8.90
N VAL A 51 11.32 -2.94 9.04
CA VAL A 51 10.53 -2.18 10.03
C VAL A 51 9.74 -3.04 11.02
N ALA A 52 9.75 -4.37 10.83
CA ALA A 52 8.91 -5.31 11.59
C ALA A 52 9.07 -5.18 13.11
N GLU A 53 10.30 -5.03 13.61
CA GLU A 53 10.60 -4.88 15.05
C GLU A 53 10.05 -3.57 15.64
N GLY A 54 9.86 -2.54 14.82
CA GLY A 54 9.36 -1.22 15.25
C GLY A 54 7.84 -1.05 15.18
N LEU A 55 7.11 -2.02 14.62
CA LEU A 55 5.67 -1.86 14.35
C LEU A 55 4.83 -1.68 15.61
N ASP A 56 5.19 -2.32 16.72
CA ASP A 56 4.49 -2.18 18.00
C ASP A 56 4.59 -0.74 18.51
N SER A 57 5.81 -0.19 18.54
CA SER A 57 6.07 1.19 18.96
C SER A 57 5.37 2.20 18.04
N LEU A 58 5.44 1.99 16.72
CA LEU A 58 4.77 2.86 15.75
C LEU A 58 3.26 2.87 15.93
N THR A 59 2.67 1.70 16.20
CA THR A 59 1.24 1.57 16.48
C THR A 59 0.83 2.27 17.77
N GLN A 60 1.67 2.21 18.81
CA GLN A 60 1.43 2.94 20.06
C GLN A 60 1.48 4.45 19.83
N MET A 61 2.48 4.94 19.11
CA MET A 61 2.61 6.36 18.75
C MET A 61 1.41 6.86 17.96
N LEU A 62 0.97 6.11 16.94
CA LEU A 62 -0.18 6.48 16.12
C LEU A 62 -1.48 6.57 16.95
N ASN A 63 -1.68 5.63 17.86
CA ASN A 63 -2.83 5.67 18.78
C ASN A 63 -2.69 6.80 19.82
N GLY A 64 -1.48 7.24 20.17
CA GLY A 64 -1.25 8.46 20.95
C GLY A 64 -1.73 9.69 20.21
N HIS A 65 -1.24 9.90 18.99
CA HIS A 65 -1.66 10.99 18.10
C HIS A 65 -3.16 11.03 17.87
N ALA A 66 -3.81 9.87 17.74
CA ALA A 66 -5.25 9.78 17.58
C ALA A 66 -6.03 10.26 18.82
N ARG A 67 -5.54 9.96 20.03
CA ARG A 67 -6.15 10.47 21.27
C ARG A 67 -5.99 11.98 21.38
N ASP A 68 -4.81 12.49 21.10
CA ASP A 68 -4.53 13.93 21.16
C ASP A 68 -5.40 14.69 20.14
N TYR A 69 -5.49 14.16 18.92
CA TYR A 69 -6.38 14.68 17.87
C TYR A 69 -7.84 14.66 18.31
N ALA A 70 -8.32 13.56 18.88
CA ALA A 70 -9.70 13.45 19.35
C ALA A 70 -10.01 14.48 20.45
N ALA A 71 -9.10 14.66 21.41
CA ALA A 71 -9.22 15.65 22.47
C ALA A 71 -9.26 17.08 21.91
N GLU A 72 -8.40 17.42 20.95
CA GLU A 72 -8.38 18.73 20.27
C GLU A 72 -9.71 19.05 19.57
N HIS A 73 -10.37 18.03 19.00
CA HIS A 73 -11.59 18.20 18.21
C HIS A 73 -12.88 17.87 18.99
N GLY A 74 -12.77 17.53 20.28
CA GLY A 74 -13.92 17.15 21.11
C GLY A 74 -14.62 15.88 20.64
N LEU A 75 -13.88 14.91 20.10
CA LEU A 75 -14.41 13.63 19.63
C LEU A 75 -14.39 12.60 20.76
N GLU A 76 -15.50 11.91 20.97
CA GLU A 76 -15.55 10.72 21.82
C GLU A 76 -15.07 9.50 21.04
N LEU A 77 -14.11 8.77 21.61
CA LEU A 77 -13.57 7.55 21.01
C LEU A 77 -14.24 6.33 21.60
N ASP A 78 -14.59 5.39 20.73
CA ASP A 78 -14.99 4.03 21.07
C ASP A 78 -13.81 3.28 21.72
N GLU A 79 -13.96 2.93 23.00
CA GLU A 79 -12.89 2.32 23.81
C GLU A 79 -12.67 0.83 23.49
N ASP A 80 -13.58 0.19 22.77
CA ASP A 80 -13.47 -1.24 22.41
C ASP A 80 -12.50 -1.48 21.24
N VAL A 81 -12.06 -0.41 20.56
CA VAL A 81 -11.12 -0.45 19.44
C VAL A 81 -9.92 0.49 19.66
N PRO A 82 -8.79 0.28 18.96
CA PRO A 82 -7.66 1.21 19.08
C PRO A 82 -8.05 2.65 18.71
N PRO A 83 -7.53 3.68 19.38
CA PRO A 83 -7.90 5.08 19.15
C PRO A 83 -7.90 5.54 17.69
N PHE A 84 -6.89 5.16 16.92
CA PHE A 84 -6.83 5.53 15.50
C PHE A 84 -7.95 4.87 14.68
N VAL A 85 -8.36 3.67 15.07
CA VAL A 85 -9.47 2.91 14.45
C VAL A 85 -10.82 3.52 14.87
N ALA A 86 -10.94 4.06 16.08
CA ALA A 86 -12.16 4.73 16.54
C ALA A 86 -12.48 6.01 15.73
N LEU A 87 -11.48 6.67 15.14
CA LEU A 87 -11.69 7.84 14.29
C LEU A 87 -12.44 7.49 12.99
N ALA A 88 -13.37 8.36 12.59
CA ALA A 88 -13.97 8.31 11.25
C ALA A 88 -12.91 8.57 10.16
N PHE A 89 -13.17 8.14 8.93
CA PHE A 89 -12.21 8.19 7.82
C PHE A 89 -11.69 9.61 7.55
N GLU A 90 -12.56 10.61 7.63
CA GLU A 90 -12.22 12.02 7.43
C GLU A 90 -11.21 12.50 8.48
N HIS A 91 -11.38 12.06 9.74
CA HIS A 91 -10.48 12.38 10.84
C HIS A 91 -9.16 11.62 10.75
N ARG A 92 -9.18 10.34 10.33
CA ARG A 92 -7.95 9.60 10.03
C ARG A 92 -7.14 10.29 8.95
N THR A 93 -7.80 10.70 7.86
CA THR A 93 -7.17 11.40 6.74
C THR A 93 -6.58 12.74 7.17
N ALA A 94 -7.33 13.53 7.94
CA ALA A 94 -6.86 14.80 8.47
C ALA A 94 -5.66 14.63 9.42
N LEU A 95 -5.68 13.62 10.29
CA LEU A 95 -4.57 13.31 11.17
C LEU A 95 -3.34 12.88 10.39
N VAL A 96 -3.48 11.93 9.45
CA VAL A 96 -2.36 11.48 8.61
C VAL A 96 -1.76 12.65 7.83
N ALA A 97 -2.59 13.54 7.27
CA ALA A 97 -2.12 14.74 6.58
C ALA A 97 -1.26 15.65 7.47
N ARG A 98 -1.59 15.77 8.77
CA ARG A 98 -0.77 16.50 9.76
C ARG A 98 0.56 15.79 10.04
N LEU A 99 0.53 14.46 10.20
CA LEU A 99 1.70 13.66 10.52
C LEU A 99 2.75 13.64 9.38
N VAL A 100 2.31 13.70 8.12
CA VAL A 100 3.20 13.76 6.95
C VAL A 100 3.53 15.18 6.49
N ALA A 101 2.99 16.21 7.16
CA ALA A 101 3.19 17.59 6.78
C ALA A 101 4.66 18.03 6.95
N PRO A 102 5.17 18.94 6.09
CA PRO A 102 6.48 19.56 6.30
C PRO A 102 6.58 20.19 7.70
N GLY A 103 7.67 19.93 8.42
CA GLY A 103 7.93 20.46 9.76
C GLY A 103 7.45 19.59 10.91
N HIS A 104 6.67 18.52 10.66
CA HIS A 104 6.35 17.56 11.72
C HIS A 104 7.63 16.79 12.15
N PRO A 105 7.94 16.69 13.45
CA PRO A 105 9.21 16.12 13.92
C PRO A 105 9.37 14.64 13.54
N GLU A 106 8.27 13.92 13.40
CA GLU A 106 8.25 12.48 13.09
C GLU A 106 7.91 12.18 11.62
N LYS A 107 7.85 13.22 10.77
CA LYS A 107 7.36 13.13 9.39
C LYS A 107 7.94 11.94 8.62
N ASP A 108 9.26 11.76 8.70
CA ASP A 108 9.96 10.77 7.86
C ASP A 108 9.49 9.34 8.17
N GLY A 109 9.15 9.03 9.43
CA GLY A 109 8.58 7.74 9.82
C GLY A 109 7.17 7.53 9.25
N TRP A 110 6.33 8.56 9.30
CA TRP A 110 4.96 8.50 8.77
C TRP A 110 4.93 8.43 7.23
N VAL A 111 5.84 9.14 6.57
CA VAL A 111 6.04 9.03 5.12
C VAL A 111 6.52 7.62 4.76
N ALA A 112 7.47 7.04 5.50
CA ALA A 112 7.92 5.68 5.26
C ALA A 112 6.78 4.65 5.38
N LEU A 113 5.93 4.75 6.41
CA LEU A 113 4.76 3.87 6.56
C LEU A 113 3.74 4.06 5.42
N THR A 114 3.56 5.31 4.97
CA THR A 114 2.71 5.64 3.82
C THR A 114 3.24 5.01 2.53
N LEU A 115 4.56 4.98 2.33
CA LEU A 115 5.19 4.34 1.18
C LEU A 115 4.90 2.84 1.14
N PHE A 116 4.96 2.12 2.26
CA PHE A 116 4.62 0.69 2.29
C PHE A 116 3.17 0.42 1.89
N SER A 117 2.24 1.29 2.27
CA SER A 117 0.83 1.16 1.87
C SER A 117 0.66 1.28 0.35
N ASN A 118 1.35 2.25 -0.27
CA ASN A 118 1.38 2.41 -1.72
C ASN A 118 2.12 1.25 -2.40
N MET A 119 3.27 0.82 -1.88
CA MET A 119 4.05 -0.30 -2.44
C MET A 119 3.26 -1.60 -2.43
N ALA A 120 2.52 -1.87 -1.35
CA ALA A 120 1.64 -3.03 -1.31
C ALA A 120 0.61 -2.97 -2.45
N PHE A 121 -0.06 -1.83 -2.64
CA PHE A 121 -1.05 -1.67 -3.71
C PHE A 121 -0.44 -1.66 -5.12
N ASP A 122 0.55 -0.81 -5.38
CA ASP A 122 1.10 -0.58 -6.72
C ASP A 122 1.95 -1.75 -7.22
N THR A 123 2.75 -2.39 -6.36
CA THR A 123 3.71 -3.40 -6.83
C THR A 123 3.48 -4.77 -6.24
N GLY A 124 2.74 -4.90 -5.14
CA GLY A 124 2.64 -6.15 -4.40
C GLY A 124 4.01 -6.64 -3.96
N ALA A 125 4.87 -5.74 -3.47
CA ALA A 125 6.32 -5.96 -3.29
C ALA A 125 6.74 -7.19 -2.45
N HIS A 126 5.81 -7.77 -1.67
CA HIS A 126 6.03 -8.97 -0.86
C HIS A 126 5.64 -10.27 -1.60
N MET A 127 5.11 -10.17 -2.82
CA MET A 127 4.61 -11.29 -3.61
C MET A 127 5.45 -11.51 -4.85
N HIS A 128 5.54 -12.77 -5.29
CA HIS A 128 6.02 -13.06 -6.63
C HIS A 128 4.99 -12.55 -7.66
N THR A 129 5.43 -11.79 -8.68
CA THR A 129 4.51 -11.07 -9.59
C THR A 129 3.50 -12.00 -10.28
N LEU A 130 3.91 -13.23 -10.65
CA LEU A 130 3.01 -14.20 -11.26
C LEU A 130 1.88 -14.62 -10.32
N ASP A 131 2.19 -14.82 -9.04
CA ASP A 131 1.23 -15.25 -8.03
C ASP A 131 0.27 -14.11 -7.71
N ALA A 132 0.77 -12.87 -7.61
CA ALA A 132 -0.05 -11.69 -7.43
C ALA A 132 -1.07 -11.51 -8.58
N ILE A 133 -0.64 -11.70 -9.83
CA ILE A 133 -1.55 -11.65 -10.99
C ILE A 133 -2.57 -12.78 -10.95
N ALA A 134 -2.14 -14.00 -10.66
CA ALA A 134 -3.02 -15.17 -10.58
C ALA A 134 -4.08 -15.01 -9.48
N ALA A 135 -3.71 -14.42 -8.34
CA ALA A 135 -4.60 -14.11 -7.23
C ALA A 135 -5.51 -12.89 -7.49
N GLY A 136 -5.30 -12.14 -8.58
CA GLY A 136 -6.10 -10.97 -8.91
C GLY A 136 -5.78 -9.74 -8.05
N HIS A 137 -4.49 -9.54 -7.71
CA HIS A 137 -4.00 -8.44 -6.88
C HIS A 137 -4.60 -7.09 -7.31
N PRO A 138 -5.18 -6.31 -6.36
CA PRO A 138 -6.06 -5.20 -6.70
C PRO A 138 -5.37 -4.09 -7.47
N GLY A 139 -4.16 -3.67 -7.09
CA GLY A 139 -3.47 -2.60 -7.83
C GLY A 139 -2.90 -3.03 -9.17
N LEU A 140 -2.43 -4.28 -9.30
CA LEU A 140 -1.99 -4.82 -10.61
C LEU A 140 -3.17 -4.88 -11.58
N LYS A 141 -4.36 -5.26 -11.09
CA LYS A 141 -5.60 -5.25 -11.86
C LYS A 141 -6.01 -3.82 -12.23
N ALA A 142 -5.94 -2.87 -11.30
CA ALA A 142 -6.29 -1.47 -11.53
C ALA A 142 -5.40 -0.82 -12.60
N MET A 143 -4.08 -1.06 -12.56
CA MET A 143 -3.13 -0.57 -13.56
C MET A 143 -3.19 -1.33 -14.89
N LYS A 144 -3.98 -2.41 -14.97
CA LYS A 144 -4.03 -3.31 -16.14
C LYS A 144 -2.65 -3.87 -16.49
N PHE A 145 -1.93 -4.31 -15.46
CA PHE A 145 -0.61 -4.91 -15.64
C PHE A 145 -0.71 -6.07 -16.64
N SER A 146 0.20 -6.10 -17.61
CA SER A 146 0.15 -7.10 -18.68
C SER A 146 0.33 -8.51 -18.12
N LYS A 147 -0.33 -9.49 -18.73
CA LYS A 147 -0.09 -10.90 -18.42
C LYS A 147 1.19 -11.36 -19.14
N PRO A 148 1.94 -12.30 -18.56
CA PRO A 148 3.01 -12.97 -19.29
C PRO A 148 2.43 -13.82 -20.43
N ASP A 149 3.29 -14.21 -21.37
CA ASP A 149 3.00 -15.28 -22.31
C ASP A 149 2.85 -16.64 -21.59
N ALA A 150 2.43 -17.69 -22.31
CA ALA A 150 2.20 -19.03 -21.75
C ALA A 150 3.42 -19.67 -21.07
N ASP A 151 4.63 -19.18 -21.39
CA ASP A 151 5.89 -19.62 -20.77
C ASP A 151 6.32 -18.76 -19.57
N GLY A 152 5.48 -17.84 -19.11
CA GLY A 152 5.75 -16.99 -17.95
C GLY A 152 6.62 -15.76 -18.24
N LEU A 153 6.97 -15.51 -19.50
CA LEU A 153 7.81 -14.38 -19.89
C LEU A 153 6.96 -13.22 -20.43
N TRP A 154 7.32 -11.99 -20.03
CA TRP A 154 6.71 -10.78 -20.59
C TRP A 154 7.41 -10.39 -21.87
N ARG A 155 6.66 -10.41 -22.97
CA ARG A 155 7.12 -9.94 -24.26
C ARG A 155 6.18 -8.87 -24.77
N PHE A 156 6.78 -7.81 -25.30
CA PHE A 156 6.06 -6.69 -25.91
C PHE A 156 6.50 -6.57 -27.37
N PRO A 157 6.01 -7.46 -28.27
CA PRO A 157 6.46 -7.51 -29.66
C PRO A 157 6.01 -6.27 -30.44
N ALA A 158 4.96 -5.60 -29.99
CA ALA A 158 4.53 -4.31 -30.52
C ALA A 158 5.32 -3.19 -29.84
N PHE A 159 6.10 -2.45 -30.62
CA PHE A 159 6.76 -1.24 -30.15
C PHE A 159 5.71 -0.21 -29.68
N THR A 160 5.98 0.49 -28.57
CA THR A 160 5.07 1.49 -27.97
C THR A 160 4.57 2.56 -28.95
N TYR A 161 5.33 2.84 -30.01
CA TYR A 161 4.99 3.80 -31.06
C TYR A 161 4.56 3.16 -32.40
N GLY A 162 4.29 1.85 -32.42
CA GLY A 162 3.94 1.10 -33.64
C GLY A 162 5.06 1.03 -34.69
N ARG A 163 6.29 1.45 -34.34
CA ARG A 163 7.45 1.48 -35.23
C ARG A 163 8.73 1.04 -34.52
N PRO A 164 9.66 0.36 -35.21
CA PRO A 164 10.99 0.08 -34.68
C PRO A 164 11.70 1.40 -34.31
N LEU A 165 12.19 1.52 -33.08
CA LEU A 165 12.92 2.71 -32.62
C LEU A 165 14.37 2.75 -33.12
N ALA A 166 14.94 1.60 -33.45
CA ALA A 166 16.28 1.46 -34.00
C ALA A 166 16.38 0.21 -34.88
N ARG A 167 17.34 0.21 -35.82
CA ARG A 167 17.72 -1.00 -36.56
C ARG A 167 18.57 -1.89 -35.65
N LYS A 168 18.34 -3.20 -35.67
CA LYS A 168 19.21 -4.18 -34.98
C LYS A 168 20.63 -4.07 -35.56
N HIS A 169 21.65 -3.98 -34.71
CA HIS A 169 23.04 -3.99 -35.17
C HIS A 169 23.38 -5.35 -35.79
N PRO A 170 24.18 -5.42 -36.87
CA PRO A 170 24.56 -6.69 -37.49
C PRO A 170 25.14 -7.70 -36.48
N ASP A 171 25.90 -7.19 -35.51
CA ASP A 171 26.56 -7.99 -34.48
C ASP A 171 25.71 -8.19 -33.21
N THR A 172 24.39 -8.04 -33.28
CA THR A 172 23.53 -8.39 -32.14
C THR A 172 23.17 -9.87 -32.18
N THR A 173 23.45 -10.60 -31.11
CA THR A 173 23.15 -12.03 -31.00
C THR A 173 21.65 -12.34 -31.14
N PRO A 174 21.25 -13.60 -31.37
CA PRO A 174 19.84 -14.00 -31.32
C PRO A 174 19.12 -13.65 -30.01
N SER A 175 19.86 -13.62 -28.88
CA SER A 175 19.33 -13.24 -27.57
C SER A 175 19.32 -11.73 -27.30
N GLY A 176 19.81 -10.89 -28.22
CA GLY A 176 19.79 -9.43 -28.07
C GLY A 176 21.03 -8.81 -27.42
N ASN A 177 22.10 -9.58 -27.20
CA ASN A 177 23.36 -9.06 -26.64
C ASN A 177 24.26 -8.46 -27.73
N PRO A 178 25.10 -7.47 -27.41
CA PRO A 178 26.24 -7.12 -28.26
C PRO A 178 27.16 -8.35 -28.37
N ALA A 179 27.51 -8.76 -29.58
CA ALA A 179 28.54 -9.79 -29.82
C ALA A 179 29.95 -9.20 -29.70
#